data_AF-A0A2K3N855-F1
#
_entry.id   AF-A0A2K3N855-F1
#
_cell.length_a   1.000
_cell.length_b   1.000
_cell.length_c   1.000
_cell.angle_alpha   90.00
_cell.angle_beta   90.00
_cell.angle_gamma   90.00
#
_symmetry.space_group_name_H-M   'P 1'
#
loop_
_entity.id
_entity.type
_entity.pdbx_description
1 polymer ?
#
loop_
_entity_poly.entity_id
_entity_poly.type
_entity_poly.pdbx_seq_one_letter_code
_entity_poly.pdbx_strand_id
1 'polypeptide(L)'
;MATTKVYIIYHSLYGHVEKLAEEILKGATSVEGVEAKLWQVPEILSEEILKKMKAPPRSEVPDISPKQLTEADGFLFGFPARYGNMSAQFRAFLDATGSLWNKQALAGKPASFFFATASQGSGQEEVA
;
A
#
# COMPACT_ATOMS: atom_id res chain seq x y z
N MET A 1 7.28 -8.57 -25.79
CA MET A 1 5.95 -8.64 -25.14
C MET A 1 5.71 -7.33 -24.41
N ALA A 2 4.46 -6.90 -24.21
CA ALA A 2 4.19 -5.68 -23.43
C ALA A 2 4.55 -5.93 -21.96
N THR A 3 5.34 -5.05 -21.36
CA THR A 3 5.70 -5.12 -19.93
C THR A 3 4.47 -4.80 -19.08
N THR A 4 4.15 -5.68 -18.12
CA THR A 4 3.06 -5.47 -17.15
C THR A 4 3.59 -4.70 -15.95
N LYS A 5 2.99 -3.55 -15.63
CA LYS A 5 3.39 -2.71 -14.50
C LYS A 5 2.58 -3.02 -13.26
N VAL A 6 3.23 -3.38 -12.16
CA VAL A 6 2.57 -3.69 -10.88
C VAL A 6 3.03 -2.71 -9.81
N TYR A 7 2.07 -2.03 -9.17
CA TYR A 7 2.38 -1.16 -8.05
C TYR A 7 2.07 -1.85 -6.73
N ILE A 8 3.07 -1.90 -5.86
CA ILE A 8 2.96 -2.38 -4.50
C ILE A 8 2.92 -1.14 -3.61
N ILE A 9 1.73 -0.79 -3.13
CA ILE A 9 1.45 0.45 -2.42
C ILE A 9 1.13 0.10 -0.99
N TYR A 10 1.87 0.65 -0.04
CA TYR A 10 1.71 0.27 1.35
C TYR A 10 1.71 1.44 2.34
N HIS A 11 1.11 1.21 3.50
CA HIS A 11 1.34 1.95 4.71
C HIS A 11 2.06 1.05 5.73
N SER A 12 3.11 1.55 6.38
CA SER A 12 3.85 0.78 7.38
C SER A 12 4.38 1.71 8.48
N LEU A 13 3.77 1.64 9.67
CA LEU A 13 4.22 2.48 10.79
C LEU A 13 5.46 1.92 11.50
N TYR A 14 5.56 0.60 11.62
CA TYR A 14 6.61 -0.09 12.37
C TYR A 14 7.48 -1.01 11.50
N GLY A 15 7.42 -0.88 10.18
CA GLY A 15 8.25 -1.65 9.23
C GLY A 15 7.75 -3.06 8.89
N HIS A 16 6.77 -3.63 9.60
CA HIS A 16 6.31 -5.00 9.33
C HIS A 16 5.67 -5.16 7.94
N VAL A 17 4.81 -4.23 7.54
CA VAL A 17 4.15 -4.26 6.23
C VAL A 17 5.14 -3.94 5.12
N GLU A 18 6.09 -3.05 5.37
CA GLU A 18 7.18 -2.75 4.43
C GLU A 18 8.01 -4.00 4.12
N LYS A 19 8.43 -4.77 5.14
CA LYS A 19 9.14 -6.04 4.91
C LYS A 19 8.35 -7.02 4.05
N LEU A 20 7.04 -7.11 4.26
CA LEU A 20 6.17 -7.92 3.38
C LEU A 20 6.16 -7.35 1.96
N ALA A 21 6.06 -6.03 1.80
CA ALA A 21 6.08 -5.37 0.51
C ALA A 21 7.40 -5.60 -0.24
N GLU A 22 8.55 -5.60 0.45
CA GLU A 22 9.86 -5.91 -0.13
C GLU A 22 9.94 -7.35 -0.64
N GLU A 23 9.43 -8.32 0.11
CA GLU A 23 9.39 -9.72 -0.34
C GLU A 23 8.41 -9.92 -1.51
N ILE A 24 7.27 -9.22 -1.49
CA ILE A 24 6.33 -9.18 -2.61
C ILE A 24 6.99 -8.56 -3.85
N LEU A 25 7.79 -7.49 -3.69
CA LEU A 25 8.54 -6.87 -4.78
C LEU A 25 9.51 -7.88 -5.39
N LYS A 26 10.30 -8.59 -4.58
CA LYS A 26 11.23 -9.63 -5.06
C LYS A 26 10.49 -10.73 -5.82
N GLY A 27 9.34 -11.17 -5.33
CA GLY A 27 8.52 -12.18 -6.00
C GLY A 27 7.98 -11.66 -7.35
N ALA A 28 7.42 -10.45 -7.37
CA ALA A 28 6.85 -9.86 -8.58
C ALA A 28 7.92 -9.62 -9.66
N THR A 29 9.10 -9.10 -9.31
CA THR A 29 10.20 -8.84 -10.26
C THR A 29 10.89 -10.11 -10.76
N SER A 30 10.66 -11.26 -10.12
CA SER A 30 11.17 -12.56 -10.61
C SER A 30 10.42 -13.10 -11.83
N VAL A 31 9.24 -12.54 -12.13
CA VAL A 31 8.39 -12.97 -13.25
C VAL A 31 8.79 -12.22 -14.53
N GLU A 32 9.08 -12.95 -15.60
CA GLU A 32 9.44 -12.36 -16.88
C GLU A 32 8.30 -11.45 -17.41
N GLY A 33 8.66 -10.25 -17.86
CA GLY A 33 7.72 -9.27 -18.39
C GLY A 33 6.95 -8.47 -17.33
N VAL A 34 7.28 -8.61 -16.03
CA VAL A 34 6.70 -7.81 -14.95
C VAL A 34 7.69 -6.75 -14.46
N GLU A 35 7.24 -5.49 -14.44
CA GLU A 35 7.94 -4.38 -13.78
C GLU A 35 7.16 -4.01 -12.51
N ALA A 36 7.74 -4.24 -11.34
CA ALA A 36 7.10 -3.92 -10.07
C ALA A 36 7.80 -2.75 -9.36
N LYS A 37 7.03 -1.92 -8.67
CA LYS A 37 7.54 -0.75 -7.93
C LYS A 37 6.86 -0.60 -6.57
N LEU A 38 7.68 -0.28 -5.56
CA LEU A 38 7.21 0.08 -4.22
C LEU A 38 6.80 1.54 -4.13
N TRP A 39 5.73 1.78 -3.39
CA TRP A 39 5.22 3.10 -3.05
C TRP A 39 4.72 3.13 -1.61
N GLN A 40 4.99 4.23 -0.91
CA GLN A 40 4.36 4.51 0.37
C GLN A 40 3.11 5.37 0.17
N VAL A 41 2.06 5.17 0.96
CA VAL A 41 1.00 6.18 1.08
C VAL A 41 1.48 7.33 1.98
N PRO A 42 1.04 8.58 1.74
CA PRO A 42 1.41 9.72 2.57
C PRO A 42 1.06 9.52 4.05
N GLU A 43 1.97 9.91 4.93
CA GLU A 43 1.72 9.96 6.38
C GLU A 43 0.87 11.19 6.71
N ILE A 44 -0.12 11.00 7.59
CA ILE A 44 -1.06 12.06 8.00
C ILE A 44 -0.94 12.40 9.49
N LEU A 45 -0.21 11.60 10.26
CA LEU A 45 0.08 11.89 11.66
C LEU A 45 1.19 12.95 11.77
N SER A 46 1.07 13.82 12.77
CA SER A 46 2.11 14.80 13.06
C SER A 46 3.38 14.14 13.60
N GLU A 47 4.53 14.79 13.41
CA GLU A 47 5.81 14.33 13.97
C GLU A 47 5.75 14.14 15.49
N GLU A 48 5.00 14.99 16.20
CA GLU A 48 4.79 14.87 17.63
C GLU A 48 4.10 13.53 18.00
N ILE A 49 3.06 13.16 17.26
CA ILE A 49 2.35 11.89 17.47
C ILE A 49 3.27 10.72 17.12
N LEU A 50 3.97 10.77 15.99
CA LEU A 50 4.91 9.72 15.57
C LEU A 50 6.01 9.50 16.62
N LYS A 51 6.55 10.58 17.18
CA LYS A 51 7.54 10.52 18.27
C LYS A 51 6.95 9.88 19.54
N LYS A 52 5.74 10.25 19.94
CA LYS A 52 5.03 9.63 21.08
C LYS A 52 4.78 8.14 20.86
N MET A 53 4.47 7.74 19.63
CA MET A 53 4.27 6.35 19.23
C MET A 53 5.57 5.55 19.09
N LYS A 54 6.73 6.20 19.24
CA LYS A 54 8.06 5.63 19.00
C LYS A 54 8.17 4.99 17.60
N ALA A 55 7.55 5.62 16.61
CA ALA A 55 7.64 5.17 15.23
C ALA A 55 9.10 5.33 14.75
N PRO A 56 9.67 4.31 14.08
CA PRO A 56 10.95 4.47 13.41
C PRO A 56 10.87 5.52 12.29
N PRO A 57 12.01 6.05 11.82
CA PRO A 57 12.04 6.87 10.61
C PRO A 57 11.40 6.14 9.44
N ARG A 58 10.70 6.89 8.58
CA ARG A 58 10.13 6.33 7.34
C ARG A 58 11.24 5.94 6.37
N SER A 59 10.93 4.96 5.53
CA SER A 59 11.78 4.51 4.43
C SER A 59 11.97 5.57 3.36
N GLU A 60 13.00 5.40 2.53
CA GLU A 60 13.28 6.26 1.37
C GLU A 60 12.36 5.98 0.17
N VAL A 61 11.51 4.95 0.26
CA VAL A 61 10.49 4.66 -0.77
C VAL A 61 9.60 5.90 -0.97
N PRO A 62 9.40 6.38 -2.21
CA PRO A 62 8.65 7.60 -2.44
C PRO A 62 7.16 7.45 -2.09
N ASP A 63 6.56 8.56 -1.69
CA ASP A 63 5.10 8.63 -1.52
C ASP A 63 4.40 8.64 -2.88
N ILE A 64 3.30 7.90 -3.01
CA ILE A 64 2.45 7.89 -4.21
C ILE A 64 1.35 8.94 -4.13
N SER A 65 1.10 9.61 -5.25
CA SER A 65 -0.10 10.42 -5.46
C SER A 65 -1.22 9.60 -6.12
N PRO A 66 -2.51 9.87 -5.83
CA PRO A 66 -3.62 9.14 -6.42
C PRO A 66 -3.56 9.04 -7.94
N LYS A 67 -3.14 10.10 -8.64
CA LYS A 67 -3.09 10.15 -10.10
C LYS A 67 -2.15 9.10 -10.70
N GLN A 68 -1.08 8.72 -10.00
CA GLN A 68 -0.12 7.73 -10.49
C GLN A 68 -0.71 6.32 -10.52
N LEU A 69 -1.84 6.06 -9.85
CA LEU A 69 -2.53 4.76 -9.94
C LEU A 69 -2.88 4.38 -11.38
N THR A 70 -3.09 5.35 -12.27
CA THR A 70 -3.42 5.05 -13.68
C THR A 70 -2.26 4.46 -14.46
N GLU A 71 -1.03 4.62 -13.98
CA GLU A 71 0.21 4.17 -14.65
C GLU A 71 0.47 2.66 -14.50
N ALA A 72 -0.13 2.03 -13.48
CA ALA A 72 0.03 0.61 -13.21
C ALA A 72 -1.08 -0.22 -13.86
N ASP A 73 -0.77 -1.45 -14.26
CA ASP A 73 -1.73 -2.41 -14.79
C ASP A 73 -2.42 -3.21 -13.68
N GLY A 74 -1.78 -3.35 -12.51
CA GLY A 74 -2.35 -3.98 -11.33
C GLY A 74 -1.73 -3.49 -10.02
N PHE A 75 -2.42 -3.80 -8.90
CA PHE A 75 -2.09 -3.28 -7.58
C PHE A 75 -1.94 -4.37 -6.52
N LEU A 76 -1.03 -4.15 -5.59
CA LEU A 76 -0.91 -4.87 -4.33
C LEU A 76 -0.96 -3.83 -3.20
N PHE A 77 -2.02 -3.86 -2.40
CA PHE A 77 -2.28 -2.89 -1.36
C PHE A 77 -1.95 -3.45 0.03
N GLY A 78 -1.02 -2.78 0.72
CA GLY A 78 -0.46 -3.24 1.99
C GLY A 78 -0.78 -2.31 3.16
N PHE A 79 -1.34 -2.80 4.26
CA PHE A 79 -1.53 -1.95 5.45
C PHE A 79 -1.61 -2.73 6.76
N PRO A 80 -1.23 -2.11 7.90
CA PRO A 80 -1.41 -2.73 9.20
C PRO A 80 -2.90 -2.73 9.56
N ALA A 81 -3.35 -3.78 10.21
CA ALA A 81 -4.69 -3.82 10.77
C ALA A 81 -4.85 -2.80 11.91
N ARG A 82 -5.92 -2.01 11.87
CA ARG A 82 -6.36 -1.09 12.92
C ARG A 82 -7.82 -1.38 13.24
N TYR A 83 -8.07 -2.13 14.32
CA TYR A 83 -9.42 -2.52 14.75
C TYR A 83 -10.24 -3.16 13.62
N GLY A 84 -9.69 -4.18 12.96
CA GLY A 84 -10.38 -4.84 11.85
C GLY A 84 -10.49 -4.00 10.58
N ASN A 85 -9.77 -2.88 10.46
CA ASN A 85 -9.80 -2.00 9.30
C ASN A 85 -8.39 -1.66 8.79
N MET A 86 -8.32 -1.07 7.60
CA MET A 86 -7.11 -0.40 7.10
C MET A 86 -6.70 0.78 7.99
N SER A 87 -5.45 1.24 7.84
CA SER A 87 -5.01 2.46 8.53
C SER A 87 -5.70 3.71 7.99
N ALA A 88 -5.83 4.74 8.83
CA ALA A 88 -6.38 6.03 8.43
C ALA A 88 -5.60 6.67 7.28
N GLN A 89 -4.27 6.51 7.26
CA GLN A 89 -3.38 6.94 6.18
C GLN A 89 -3.79 6.33 4.84
N PHE A 90 -3.99 5.01 4.84
CA PHE A 90 -4.36 4.27 3.63
C PHE A 90 -5.77 4.64 3.19
N ARG A 91 -6.70 4.79 4.14
CA ARG A 91 -8.06 5.24 3.85
C ARG A 91 -8.09 6.63 3.22
N ALA A 92 -7.34 7.57 3.78
CA ALA A 92 -7.24 8.94 3.25
C ALA A 92 -6.68 8.95 1.81
N PHE A 93 -5.71 8.09 1.51
CA PHE A 93 -5.20 7.92 0.15
C PHE A 93 -6.29 7.43 -0.83
N LEU A 94 -7.07 6.42 -0.43
CA LEU A 94 -8.17 5.91 -1.26
C LEU A 94 -9.30 6.95 -1.40
N ASP A 95 -9.66 7.67 -0.33
CA ASP A 95 -10.69 8.72 -0.39
C ASP A 95 -10.30 9.85 -1.37
N ALA A 96 -8.99 10.09 -1.55
CA ALA A 96 -8.48 11.06 -2.53
C ALA A 96 -8.57 10.60 -4.01
N THR A 97 -9.08 9.38 -4.28
CA THR A 97 -9.21 8.83 -5.64
C THR A 97 -10.54 9.18 -6.33
N GLY A 98 -11.39 10.03 -5.74
CA GLY A 98 -12.73 10.34 -6.27
C GLY A 98 -12.77 10.79 -7.75
N SER A 99 -11.77 11.55 -8.20
CA SER A 99 -11.67 11.96 -9.62
C SER A 99 -11.35 10.80 -10.57
N LEU A 100 -10.64 9.78 -10.10
CA LEU A 100 -10.35 8.56 -10.87
C LEU A 100 -11.58 7.65 -10.93
N TRP A 101 -12.28 7.53 -9.80
CA TRP A 101 -13.53 6.78 -9.70
C TRP A 101 -14.58 7.33 -10.67
N ASN A 102 -14.76 8.67 -10.71
CA ASN A 102 -15.71 9.31 -11.62
C ASN A 102 -15.42 9.01 -13.10
N LYS A 103 -14.14 8.82 -13.46
CA LYS A 103 -13.69 8.49 -14.82
C LYS A 103 -13.59 6.99 -15.10
N GLN A 104 -13.91 6.15 -14.11
CA GLN A 104 -13.64 4.70 -14.14
C GLN A 104 -12.18 4.36 -14.50
N ALA A 105 -11.23 5.23 -14.16
CA ALA A 105 -9.85 5.13 -14.64
C ALA A 105 -9.07 3.91 -14.10
N LEU A 106 -9.58 3.27 -13.05
CA LEU A 106 -9.01 2.07 -12.44
C LEU A 106 -9.83 0.81 -12.75
N ALA A 107 -10.92 0.92 -13.49
CA ALA A 107 -11.78 -0.22 -13.80
C ALA A 107 -11.03 -1.29 -14.61
N GLY A 108 -11.22 -2.56 -14.24
CA GLY A 108 -10.60 -3.70 -14.91
C GLY A 108 -9.15 -3.98 -14.51
N LYS A 109 -8.50 -3.11 -13.72
CA LYS A 109 -7.15 -3.36 -13.19
C LYS A 109 -7.24 -4.30 -11.98
N PRO A 110 -6.56 -5.47 -11.99
CA PRO A 110 -6.56 -6.37 -10.85
C PRO A 110 -5.93 -5.74 -9.61
N ALA A 111 -6.46 -6.08 -8.43
CA ALA A 111 -5.93 -5.66 -7.14
C ALA A 111 -5.91 -6.84 -6.18
N SER A 112 -4.92 -6.86 -5.31
CA SER A 112 -4.81 -7.78 -4.18
C SER A 112 -4.37 -7.02 -2.93
N PHE A 113 -4.56 -7.64 -1.76
CA PHE A 113 -4.33 -7.02 -0.46
C PHE A 113 -3.39 -7.88 0.39
N PHE A 114 -2.59 -7.23 1.22
CA PHE A 114 -1.77 -7.88 2.23
C PHE A 114 -1.75 -7.03 3.50
N PHE A 115 -1.61 -7.69 4.65
CA PHE A 115 -1.75 -7.02 5.94
C PHE A 115 -0.87 -7.67 7.01
N ALA A 116 -0.66 -6.92 8.09
CA ALA A 116 0.01 -7.42 9.28
C ALA A 116 -0.82 -7.10 10.53
N THR A 117 -0.98 -8.10 11.40
CA THR A 117 -1.60 -7.97 12.73
C THR A 117 -0.58 -8.32 13.82
N ALA A 118 -0.78 -7.81 15.03
CA ALA A 118 0.09 -8.10 16.16
C ALA A 118 -0.14 -9.50 16.77
N SER A 119 -1.33 -10.09 16.58
CA SER A 119 -1.63 -11.43 17.08
C SER A 119 -2.56 -12.20 16.15
N GLN A 120 -2.65 -13.52 16.38
CA GLN A 120 -3.53 -14.43 15.65
C GLN A 120 -5.00 -14.08 15.93
N GLY A 121 -5.86 -14.17 14.92
CA GLY A 121 -7.29 -13.84 15.05
C GLY A 121 -7.61 -12.35 15.24
N SER A 122 -6.62 -11.45 15.15
CA SER A 122 -6.83 -10.00 15.33
C SER A 122 -7.31 -9.27 14.07
N GLY A 123 -8.28 -9.84 13.36
CA GLY A 123 -8.88 -9.24 12.17
C GLY A 123 -8.12 -9.44 10.87
N GLN A 124 -7.26 -10.47 10.75
CA GLN A 124 -6.55 -10.76 9.51
C GLN A 124 -7.50 -10.94 8.32
N GLU A 125 -8.64 -11.59 8.52
CA GLU A 125 -9.61 -11.85 7.45
C GLU A 125 -10.66 -10.73 7.31
N GLU A 126 -10.73 -9.80 8.25
CA GLU A 126 -11.77 -8.76 8.31
C GLU A 126 -11.29 -7.39 7.79
N VAL A 127 -9.96 -7.18 7.74
CA VAL A 127 -9.31 -5.91 7.39
C VAL A 127 -9.39 -5.56 5.90
N ALA A 128 -9.76 -6.51 5.04
CA ALA A 128 -9.80 -6.37 3.59
C ALA A 128 -10.95 -5.48 3.10
#